data_AF-A0AAD5KD50-F1
#
_entry.id   AF-A0AAD5KD50-F1
#
_cell.length_a   1.000
_cell.length_b   1.000
_cell.length_c   1.000
_cell.angle_alpha   90.00
_cell.angle_beta   90.00
_cell.angle_gamma   90.00
#
_symmetry.space_group_name_H-M   'P 1'
#
loop_
_entity.id
_entity.type
_entity.pdbx_description
1 polymer ?
#
loop_
_entity_poly.entity_id
_entity_poly.type
_entity_poly.pdbx_seq_one_letter_code
_entity_poly.pdbx_strand_id
1 'polypeptide(L)'
;MRALRTLAGFTAEASQFYLSHVAVIPPPELRRKVFNWIDAWRQRLDNGDVEQSSFAADGFLKLLEQLRVVLLQDSVLMRERFPYHCLWQDSLFQDELYLEFECELNPALENEVEPADLLLQRAVPVLENKASVLQQLLNLLN
;
A
#
# COMPACT_ATOMS: atom_id res chain seq x y z
N MET A 1 2.88 16.11 7.06
CA MET A 1 2.30 14.76 6.92
C MET A 1 1.06 14.51 7.79
N ARG A 2 0.98 15.01 9.04
CA ARG A 2 -0.21 14.84 9.92
C ARG A 2 -1.55 15.28 9.29
N ALA A 3 -1.60 16.47 8.68
CA ALA A 3 -2.83 16.99 8.08
C ALA A 3 -3.38 16.12 6.94
N LEU A 4 -2.52 15.62 6.04
CA LEU A 4 -2.92 14.73 4.95
C LEU A 4 -3.46 13.39 5.45
N ARG A 5 -2.90 12.87 6.55
CA ARG A 5 -3.37 11.62 7.17
C ARG A 5 -4.75 11.80 7.78
N THR A 6 -4.96 12.89 8.54
CA THR A 6 -6.26 13.21 9.11
C THR A 6 -7.32 13.45 8.03
N LEU A 7 -6.96 14.11 6.93
CA LEU A 7 -7.86 14.29 5.79
C LEU A 7 -8.21 12.97 5.09
N ALA A 8 -7.28 12.02 5.03
CA ALA A 8 -7.52 10.69 4.50
C ALA A 8 -8.22 9.73 5.50
N GLY A 9 -8.72 10.24 6.63
CA GLY A 9 -9.47 9.47 7.62
C GLY A 9 -8.60 8.68 8.62
N PHE A 10 -7.27 8.82 8.55
CA PHE A 10 -6.37 8.18 9.49
C PHE A 10 -6.27 8.97 10.80
N THR A 11 -6.14 8.28 11.94
CA THR A 11 -5.95 8.93 13.23
C THR A 11 -4.61 9.69 13.25
N ALA A 12 -4.61 10.89 13.84
CA ALA A 12 -3.43 11.78 13.86
C ALA A 12 -2.28 11.27 14.77
N GLU A 13 -2.55 10.22 15.53
CA GLU A 13 -1.70 9.64 16.58
C GLU A 13 -1.09 8.29 16.17
N ALA A 14 -1.74 7.55 15.26
CA ALA A 14 -1.16 6.35 14.69
C ALA A 14 -0.07 6.76 13.69
N SER A 15 1.18 6.73 14.15
CA SER A 15 2.34 6.93 13.30
C SER A 15 2.45 5.86 12.21
N GLN A 16 1.85 4.69 12.43
CA GLN A 16 2.02 3.47 11.65
C GLN A 16 0.69 2.74 11.46
N PHE A 17 0.40 2.34 10.23
CA PHE A 17 -0.65 1.38 9.87
C PHE A 17 0.02 0.30 9.04
N TYR A 18 -0.26 -0.96 9.34
CA TYR A 18 0.17 -2.08 8.53
C TYR A 18 -0.99 -2.52 7.66
N LEU A 19 -0.75 -2.63 6.36
CA LEU A 19 -1.69 -3.19 5.40
C LEU A 19 -1.07 -4.49 4.90
N SER A 20 -1.64 -5.62 5.30
CA SER A 20 -1.19 -6.97 4.94
C SER A 20 -1.06 -7.15 3.41
N HIS A 21 -2.02 -6.63 2.64
CA HIS A 21 -2.00 -6.71 1.17
C HIS A 21 -0.86 -5.94 0.50
N VAL A 22 -0.28 -4.94 1.16
CA VAL A 22 0.82 -4.14 0.59
C VAL A 22 2.14 -4.93 0.63
N ALA A 23 2.24 -5.97 1.46
CA ALA A 23 3.46 -6.76 1.63
C ALA A 23 3.81 -7.60 0.40
N VAL A 24 2.82 -8.03 -0.39
CA VAL A 24 3.03 -8.80 -1.62
C VAL A 24 3.00 -7.87 -2.81
N ILE A 25 4.14 -7.78 -3.52
CA ILE A 25 4.28 -6.92 -4.69
C ILE A 25 3.87 -7.71 -5.93
N PRO A 26 2.91 -7.23 -6.75
CA PRO A 26 2.51 -7.94 -7.96
C PRO A 26 3.67 -8.09 -8.95
N PRO A 27 3.76 -9.23 -9.67
CA PRO A 27 4.82 -9.47 -10.65
C PRO A 27 4.91 -8.35 -11.70
N PRO A 28 6.13 -7.97 -12.16
CA PRO A 28 6.30 -6.90 -13.15
C PRO A 28 5.58 -7.20 -14.47
N GLU A 29 5.44 -8.46 -14.86
CA GLU A 29 4.72 -8.85 -16.06
C GLU A 29 3.22 -8.56 -15.93
N LEU A 30 2.63 -8.90 -14.79
CA LEU A 30 1.22 -8.60 -14.48
C LEU A 30 0.98 -7.08 -14.41
N ARG A 31 1.87 -6.33 -13.74
CA ARG A 31 1.76 -4.87 -13.63
C ARG A 31 1.72 -4.18 -14.99
N ARG A 32 2.49 -4.67 -15.97
CA ARG A 32 2.49 -4.12 -17.34
C ARG A 32 1.19 -4.39 -18.11
N LYS A 33 0.38 -5.38 -17.70
CA LYS A 33 -0.94 -5.61 -18.30
C LYS A 33 -1.95 -4.52 -17.89
N VAL A 34 -1.79 -3.96 -16.69
CA VAL A 34 -2.60 -2.82 -16.21
C VAL A 34 -2.09 -1.54 -16.87
N PHE A 35 -2.97 -0.77 -17.53
CA PHE A 35 -2.56 0.44 -18.26
C PHE A 35 -1.36 0.20 -19.22
N ASN A 36 -1.45 -0.83 -20.06
CA ASN A 36 -0.35 -1.31 -20.92
C ASN A 36 0.39 -0.26 -21.78
N TRP A 37 -0.22 0.91 -22.00
CA TRP A 37 0.36 2.01 -22.75
C TRP A 37 1.41 2.83 -21.97
N ILE A 38 1.44 2.78 -20.64
CA ILE A 38 2.33 3.63 -19.82
C ILE A 38 3.79 3.42 -20.18
N ASP A 39 4.23 2.19 -20.40
CA ASP A 39 5.65 1.90 -20.65
C ASP A 39 6.12 2.53 -21.97
N ALA A 40 5.25 2.50 -22.99
CA ALA A 40 5.51 3.15 -24.27
C ALA A 40 5.56 4.69 -24.11
N TRP A 41 4.67 5.27 -23.30
CA TRP A 41 4.68 6.72 -23.04
C TRP A 41 5.87 7.15 -22.18
N ARG A 42 6.29 6.32 -21.23
CA ARG A 42 7.50 6.52 -20.44
C ARG A 42 8.72 6.57 -21.36
N GLN A 43 8.85 5.60 -22.26
CA GLN A 43 9.95 5.56 -23.23
C GLN A 43 9.96 6.80 -24.14
N ARG A 44 8.80 7.25 -24.63
CA ARG A 44 8.70 8.47 -25.45
C ARG A 44 9.12 9.73 -24.68
N LEU A 45 8.79 9.81 -23.40
CA LEU A 45 9.19 10.93 -22.55
C LEU A 45 10.71 10.92 -22.31
N ASP A 46 11.28 9.75 -22.05
CA ASP A 46 12.72 9.57 -21.81
C ASP A 46 13.54 9.85 -23.07
N ASN A 47 13.02 9.52 -24.25
CA ASN A 47 13.64 9.81 -25.54
C ASN A 47 13.57 11.28 -25.95
N GLY A 48 12.78 12.10 -25.25
CA GLY A 48 12.52 13.49 -25.64
C GLY A 48 11.60 13.64 -26.86
N ASP A 49 10.83 12.60 -27.19
CA ASP A 49 9.84 12.60 -28.30
C ASP A 49 8.61 13.47 -27.99
N VAL A 50 8.57 14.09 -26.81
CA VAL A 50 7.49 14.94 -26.34
C VAL A 50 8.03 16.37 -26.20
N GLU A 51 7.51 17.27 -27.04
CA GLU A 51 8.01 18.65 -27.19
C GLU A 51 7.95 19.49 -25.90
N GLN A 52 7.10 19.10 -24.95
CA GLN A 52 6.99 19.77 -23.66
C GLN A 52 7.68 18.91 -22.59
N SER A 53 8.70 19.49 -21.96
CA SER A 53 9.26 19.07 -20.65
C SER A 53 8.15 19.05 -19.60
N SER A 54 7.31 18.03 -19.65
CA SER A 54 6.09 17.97 -18.88
C SER A 54 6.39 17.23 -17.59
N PHE A 55 6.90 17.97 -16.60
CA PHE A 55 6.95 17.52 -15.21
C PHE A 55 5.60 16.93 -14.76
N ALA A 56 4.50 17.47 -15.30
CA ALA A 56 3.16 16.94 -15.09
C ALA A 56 2.97 15.55 -15.73
N ALA A 57 3.44 15.33 -16.96
CA ALA A 57 3.38 14.01 -17.61
C ALA A 57 4.23 12.98 -16.85
N ASP A 58 5.46 13.33 -16.46
CA ASP A 58 6.30 12.45 -15.65
C ASP A 58 5.62 12.09 -14.32
N GLY A 59 5.12 13.10 -13.60
CA GLY A 59 4.39 12.90 -12.35
C GLY A 59 3.13 12.05 -12.51
N PHE A 60 2.38 12.24 -13.61
CA PHE A 60 1.18 11.47 -13.91
C PHE A 60 1.49 10.02 -14.27
N LEU A 61 2.53 9.76 -15.07
CA LEU A 61 2.97 8.40 -15.37
C LEU A 61 3.46 7.69 -14.11
N LYS A 62 4.23 8.38 -13.24
CA LYS A 62 4.63 7.87 -11.92
C LYS A 62 3.41 7.51 -11.06
N LEU A 63 2.39 8.38 -11.04
CA LEU A 63 1.15 8.11 -10.31
C LEU A 63 0.47 6.84 -10.81
N LEU A 64 0.32 6.70 -12.13
CA LEU A 64 -0.34 5.54 -12.70
C LEU A 64 0.45 4.26 -12.50
N GLU A 65 1.78 4.30 -12.54
CA GLU A 65 2.64 3.16 -12.19
C GLU A 65 2.41 2.67 -10.76
N GLN A 66 2.24 3.59 -9.81
CA GLN A 66 1.88 3.23 -8.42
C GLN A 66 0.45 2.70 -8.35
N LEU A 67 -0.49 3.30 -9.10
CA LEU A 67 -1.87 2.86 -9.13
C LEU A 67 -2.02 1.44 -9.70
N ARG A 68 -1.15 1.00 -10.62
CA ARG A 68 -1.11 -0.41 -11.09
C ARG A 68 -0.95 -1.38 -9.93
N VAL A 69 -0.05 -1.06 -8.99
CA VAL A 69 0.26 -1.91 -7.83
C VAL A 69 -0.95 -1.96 -6.90
N VAL A 70 -1.45 -0.79 -6.50
CA VAL A 70 -2.58 -0.67 -5.57
C VAL A 70 -3.83 -1.32 -6.15
N LEU A 71 -4.12 -1.11 -7.43
CA LEU A 71 -5.29 -1.70 -8.09
C LEU A 71 -5.23 -3.24 -8.07
N LEU A 72 -4.06 -3.83 -8.32
CA LEU A 72 -3.90 -5.29 -8.28
C LEU A 72 -4.02 -5.83 -6.85
N GLN A 73 -3.36 -5.20 -5.88
CA GLN A 73 -3.44 -5.61 -4.47
C GLN A 73 -4.87 -5.52 -3.94
N ASP A 74 -5.54 -4.40 -4.15
CA ASP A 74 -6.91 -4.17 -3.66
C ASP A 74 -7.94 -5.02 -4.42
N SER A 75 -7.67 -5.36 -5.69
CA SER A 75 -8.61 -6.17 -6.47
C SER A 75 -8.84 -7.56 -5.89
N VAL A 76 -7.84 -8.17 -5.26
CA VAL A 76 -7.98 -9.48 -4.57
C VAL A 76 -8.98 -9.37 -3.41
N LEU A 77 -8.81 -8.35 -2.56
CA LEU A 77 -9.74 -8.05 -1.46
C LEU A 77 -11.15 -7.72 -1.97
N MET A 78 -11.24 -6.90 -3.02
CA MET A 78 -12.52 -6.50 -3.58
C MET A 78 -13.24 -7.65 -4.27
N ARG A 79 -12.53 -8.63 -4.83
CA ARG A 79 -13.12 -9.80 -5.48
C ARG A 79 -13.83 -10.70 -4.48
N GLU A 80 -13.23 -10.90 -3.31
CA GLU A 80 -13.87 -11.61 -2.20
C GLU A 80 -15.11 -10.84 -1.71
N ARG A 81 -14.99 -9.51 -1.56
CA ARG A 81 -16.08 -8.69 -1.00
C ARG A 81 -17.25 -8.47 -1.97
N PHE A 82 -16.97 -8.41 -3.27
CA PHE A 82 -17.93 -8.07 -4.32
C PHE A 82 -17.83 -9.05 -5.51
N PRO A 83 -18.08 -10.35 -5.33
CA PRO A 83 -17.80 -11.37 -6.34
C PRO A 83 -18.59 -11.23 -7.64
N TYR A 84 -19.69 -10.48 -7.63
CA TYR A 84 -20.56 -10.26 -8.79
C TYR A 84 -20.28 -8.96 -9.53
N HIS A 85 -19.22 -8.22 -9.17
CA HIS A 85 -18.88 -6.97 -9.82
C HIS A 85 -18.43 -7.21 -11.27
N CYS A 86 -18.87 -6.37 -12.21
CA CYS A 86 -18.57 -6.53 -13.64
C CYS A 86 -17.08 -6.43 -13.98
N LEU A 87 -16.29 -5.77 -13.12
CA LEU A 87 -14.83 -5.66 -13.24
C LEU A 87 -14.15 -7.04 -13.41
N TRP A 88 -14.66 -8.09 -12.74
CA TRP A 88 -14.07 -9.43 -12.78
C TRP A 88 -14.29 -10.18 -14.10
N GLN A 89 -15.07 -9.60 -15.01
CA GLN A 89 -15.25 -10.13 -16.37
C GLN A 89 -14.09 -9.72 -17.30
N ASP A 90 -13.26 -8.76 -16.89
CA ASP A 90 -12.07 -8.39 -17.65
C ASP A 90 -11.05 -9.53 -17.68
N SER A 91 -10.43 -9.75 -18.85
CA SER A 91 -9.40 -10.76 -19.09
C SER A 91 -8.22 -10.66 -18.12
N LEU A 92 -7.89 -9.47 -17.62
CA LEU A 92 -6.84 -9.25 -16.63
C LEU A 92 -7.05 -10.09 -15.37
N PHE A 93 -8.28 -10.21 -14.88
CA PHE A 93 -8.60 -10.93 -13.63
C PHE A 93 -8.86 -12.43 -13.84
N GLN A 94 -8.70 -12.89 -15.08
CA GLN A 94 -8.72 -14.30 -15.48
C GLN A 94 -7.31 -14.77 -15.92
N ASP A 95 -6.34 -13.86 -15.94
CA ASP A 95 -4.97 -14.12 -16.34
C ASP A 95 -4.27 -15.05 -15.33
N GLU A 96 -3.46 -15.98 -15.83
CA GLU A 96 -2.73 -16.94 -14.97
C GLU A 96 -1.84 -16.24 -13.95
N LEU A 97 -1.15 -15.18 -14.35
CA LEU A 97 -0.31 -14.40 -13.43
C LEU A 97 -1.12 -13.68 -12.35
N TYR A 98 -2.35 -13.29 -12.66
CA TYR A 98 -3.25 -12.68 -11.68
C TYR A 98 -3.74 -13.73 -10.68
N LEU A 99 -4.14 -14.90 -11.15
CA LEU A 99 -4.63 -15.98 -10.30
C LEU A 99 -3.53 -16.53 -9.38
N GLU A 100 -2.29 -16.62 -9.87
CA GLU A 100 -1.12 -16.96 -9.05
C GLU A 100 -0.87 -15.90 -7.97
N PHE A 101 -0.88 -14.62 -8.35
CA PHE A 101 -0.75 -13.51 -7.40
C PHE A 101 -1.87 -13.50 -6.35
N GLU A 102 -3.12 -13.74 -6.74
CA GLU A 102 -4.26 -13.88 -5.83
C GLU A 102 -4.06 -15.03 -4.85
N CYS A 103 -3.56 -16.17 -5.32
CA CYS A 103 -3.25 -17.33 -4.48
C CYS A 103 -2.13 -17.04 -3.47
N GLU A 104 -1.12 -16.25 -3.83
CA GLU A 104 -0.04 -15.83 -2.92
C GLU A 104 -0.51 -14.79 -1.89
N LEU A 105 -1.40 -13.88 -2.29
CA LEU A 105 -1.85 -12.78 -1.43
C LEU A 105 -2.87 -13.22 -0.38
N ASN A 106 -3.76 -14.15 -0.70
CA ASN A 106 -4.80 -14.62 0.23
C ASN A 106 -4.24 -15.13 1.59
N PRO A 107 -3.19 -15.97 1.64
CA PRO A 107 -2.56 -16.35 2.91
C PRO A 107 -1.98 -15.18 3.70
N ALA A 108 -1.44 -14.16 3.03
CA ALA A 108 -0.91 -12.97 3.69
C ALA A 108 -2.00 -12.09 4.29
N LEU A 109 -3.20 -12.11 3.70
CA LEU A 109 -4.41 -11.44 4.19
C LEU A 109 -5.02 -12.16 5.40
N GLU A 110 -5.09 -13.50 5.36
CA GLU A 110 -5.66 -14.31 6.45
C GLU A 110 -4.78 -14.30 7.71
N ASN A 111 -3.46 -14.27 7.54
CA ASN A 111 -2.49 -14.26 8.63
C ASN A 111 -2.04 -12.83 8.96
N GLU A 112 -2.97 -11.89 9.09
CA GLU A 112 -2.71 -10.48 9.43
C GLU A 112 -2.10 -10.34 10.84
N VAL A 113 -0.86 -10.81 10.99
CA VAL A 113 -0.02 -10.63 12.16
C VAL A 113 0.69 -9.32 11.93
N GLU A 114 0.28 -8.30 12.67
CA GLU A 114 1.00 -7.04 12.71
C GLU A 114 2.48 -7.32 13.05
N PRO A 115 3.45 -6.86 12.22
CA PRO A 115 4.86 -7.12 12.45
C PRO A 115 5.28 -6.77 13.88
N ALA A 116 6.02 -7.66 14.54
CA ALA A 116 6.45 -7.50 15.93
C ALA A 116 7.18 -6.16 16.16
N ASP A 117 7.92 -5.68 15.16
CA ASP A 117 8.62 -4.40 15.21
C ASP A 117 7.67 -3.20 15.33
N LEU A 118 6.50 -3.24 14.69
CA LEU A 118 5.48 -2.20 14.80
C LEU A 118 4.81 -2.23 16.18
N LEU A 119 4.56 -3.42 16.73
CA LEU A 119 4.06 -3.58 18.09
C LEU A 119 5.05 -3.06 19.12
N LEU A 120 6.34 -3.39 18.97
CA LEU A 120 7.41 -2.91 19.84
C LEU A 120 7.55 -1.39 19.78
N GLN A 121 7.58 -0.79 18.59
CA GLN A 121 7.68 0.66 18.44
C GLN A 121 6.49 1.42 19.04
N ARG A 122 5.28 0.84 19.04
CA ARG A 122 4.11 1.39 19.72
C ARG A 122 4.18 1.21 21.24
N ALA A 123 4.71 0.08 21.70
CA ALA A 123 4.78 -0.25 23.12
C ALA A 123 5.84 0.56 23.88
N VAL A 124 7.01 0.84 23.27
CA VAL A 124 8.12 1.58 23.91
C VAL A 124 7.69 2.90 24.56
N PRO A 125 7.03 3.85 23.87
CA PRO A 125 6.65 5.12 24.49
C PRO A 125 5.59 4.94 25.61
N VAL A 126 4.73 3.92 25.52
CA VAL A 126 3.78 3.60 26.58
C VAL A 126 4.49 3.08 27.83
N LEU A 127 5.52 2.25 27.64
CA LEU A 127 6.35 1.71 28.72
C LEU A 127 7.19 2.82 29.38
N GLU A 128 7.80 3.73 28.59
CA GLU A 128 8.55 4.88 29.10
C GLU A 128 7.67 5.81 29.94
N ASN A 129 6.45 6.09 29.50
CA ASN A 129 5.50 6.90 30.25
C ASN A 129 5.13 6.24 31.59
N LYS A 130 4.82 4.93 31.58
CA LYS A 130 4.50 4.19 32.82
C LYS A 130 5.68 4.13 33.78
N ALA A 131 6.89 3.89 33.27
CA ALA A 131 8.11 3.89 34.07
C ALA A 131 8.36 5.27 34.71
N SER A 132 8.18 6.34 33.94
CA SER A 132 8.34 7.72 34.43
C SER A 132 7.32 8.07 35.52
N VAL A 133 6.06 7.65 35.37
CA VAL A 133 5.02 7.84 36.40
C VAL A 133 5.35 7.06 37.67
N LEU A 134 5.81 5.82 37.56
CA LEU A 134 6.23 5.03 38.73
C LEU A 134 7.43 5.67 39.44
N GLN A 135 8.40 6.18 38.69
CA GLN A 135 9.54 6.91 39.23
C GLN A 135 9.09 8.15 40.01
N GLN A 136 8.14 8.92 39.46
CA GLN A 136 7.58 10.10 40.13
C GLN A 136 6.84 9.74 41.42
N LEU A 137 6.03 8.67 41.40
CA LEU A 137 5.32 8.20 42.60
C LEU A 137 6.28 7.74 43.70
N LEU A 138 7.36 7.02 43.32
CA LEU A 138 8.40 6.61 44.27
C LEU A 138 9.14 7.80 44.87
N ASN A 139 9.39 8.85 44.09
CA ASN A 139 10.02 10.09 44.57
C ASN A 139 9.12 10.93 45.50
N LEU A 140 7.80 10.71 45.48
CA LEU A 140 6.84 11.37 46.38
C LEU A 140 6.65 10.63 47.72
N LEU A 141 7.15 9.40 47.81
CA LEU A 141 7.08 8.54 49.01
C LEU A 141 8.37 8.53 49.84
N ASN A 142 9.44 9.16 49.35
CA ASN A 142 10.72 9.39 50.05
C ASN A 142 10.86 10.87 50.42
#